data_AF-A0A968SYW9-F1
#
_entry.id   AF-A0A968SYW9-F1
#
_cell.length_a   1.000
_cell.length_b   1.000
_cell.length_c   1.000
_cell.angle_alpha   90.00
_cell.angle_beta   90.00
_cell.angle_gamma   90.00
#
_symmetry.space_group_name_H-M   'P 1'
#
loop_
_entity.id
_entity.type
_entity.pdbx_description
1 polymer ?
#
loop_
_entity_poly.entity_id
_entity_poly.type
_entity_poly.pdbx_seq_one_letter_code
_entity_poly.pdbx_strand_id
1 'polypeptide(L)'
;MPFWNNGIHGGFAPGGIGDLNNDGYNDLVMPSGWYENPGKKEGESWLLHRWKQYGVPVGIPHTLYGTSIRSVIYDFNNDGNNDIVYTDCDGENSKAYIIFNINQGSNFMLTPLPFPEGPSGSLHSLGIADFNGDGLMDIFSGEQEDDDQGMKPLGLAERGFVWVNTGTANYPKFENVIIHTGNPGWHDTILCDMDNDGDTDLVTKVWNADMGEDGSRKWHISLWRNDSKRH
;
A
#
# COMPACT_ATOMS: atom_id res chain seq x y z
N MET A 1 28.99 8.41 0.18
CA MET A 1 27.70 7.87 -0.27
C MET A 1 28.00 6.84 -1.35
N PRO A 2 27.69 5.53 -1.18
CA PRO A 2 27.82 4.61 -2.29
C PRO A 2 26.66 4.81 -3.27
N PHE A 3 26.98 4.65 -4.54
CA PHE A 3 26.17 4.93 -5.71
C PHE A 3 25.19 3.79 -5.96
N TRP A 4 23.92 3.94 -5.57
CA TRP A 4 22.84 3.05 -6.01
C TRP A 4 21.66 3.90 -6.55
N ASN A 5 21.54 3.85 -7.88
CA ASN A 5 20.38 4.11 -8.75
C ASN A 5 19.29 5.12 -8.32
N ASN A 6 19.24 6.29 -8.99
CA ASN A 6 18.15 7.29 -8.90
C ASN A 6 16.87 6.88 -9.66
N GLY A 7 16.56 5.58 -9.70
CA GLY A 7 15.47 5.01 -10.52
C GLY A 7 14.20 4.75 -9.73
N ILE A 8 13.17 4.27 -10.43
CA ILE A 8 11.98 3.67 -9.82
C ILE A 8 12.33 2.22 -9.45
N HIS A 9 12.21 1.86 -8.16
CA HIS A 9 12.54 0.54 -7.61
C HIS A 9 11.35 -0.42 -7.62
N GLY A 10 10.22 0.02 -7.06
CA GLY A 10 8.95 -0.71 -6.99
C GLY A 10 7.78 0.19 -7.37
N GLY A 11 6.58 -0.37 -7.63
CA GLY A 11 5.46 0.51 -7.95
C GLY A 11 4.06 -0.05 -8.18
N PHE A 12 3.93 -1.18 -8.86
CA PHE A 12 2.62 -1.67 -9.30
C PHE A 12 2.08 -2.84 -8.47
N ALA A 13 2.88 -3.40 -7.56
CA ALA A 13 2.43 -4.47 -6.67
C ALA A 13 1.77 -3.89 -5.40
N PRO A 14 0.81 -4.59 -4.79
CA PRO A 14 0.27 -5.89 -5.20
C PRO A 14 -0.88 -5.81 -6.21
N GLY A 15 -1.52 -4.65 -6.39
CA GLY A 15 -2.75 -4.51 -7.17
C GLY A 15 -2.84 -3.22 -7.96
N GLY A 16 -1.71 -2.64 -8.35
CA GLY A 16 -1.60 -1.40 -9.15
C GLY A 16 -2.02 -1.58 -10.60
N ILE A 17 -3.12 -2.32 -10.84
CA ILE A 17 -3.68 -2.64 -12.15
C ILE A 17 -5.21 -2.50 -12.12
N GLY A 18 -5.77 -1.79 -13.10
CA GLY A 18 -7.21 -1.51 -13.20
C GLY A 18 -7.49 -0.41 -14.22
N ASP A 19 -8.71 -0.37 -14.75
CA ASP A 19 -9.14 0.61 -15.77
C ASP A 19 -9.33 2.00 -15.13
N LEU A 20 -8.44 2.95 -15.41
CA LEU A 20 -8.45 4.28 -14.80
C LEU A 20 -9.14 5.32 -15.69
N ASN A 21 -9.23 5.08 -17.00
CA ASN A 21 -9.85 5.99 -17.97
C ASN A 21 -11.23 5.51 -18.49
N ASN A 22 -11.73 4.39 -17.97
CA ASN A 22 -13.00 3.74 -18.33
C ASN A 22 -13.08 3.36 -19.82
N ASP A 23 -11.96 2.99 -20.44
CA ASP A 23 -11.91 2.58 -21.85
C ASP A 23 -12.07 1.05 -22.05
N GLY A 24 -12.17 0.30 -20.96
CA GLY A 24 -12.31 -1.16 -20.93
C GLY A 24 -11.00 -1.93 -20.93
N TYR A 25 -9.84 -1.26 -20.81
CA TYR A 25 -8.53 -1.86 -20.69
C TYR A 25 -7.89 -1.50 -19.35
N ASN A 26 -7.29 -2.48 -18.68
CA ASN A 26 -6.61 -2.21 -17.41
C ASN A 26 -5.32 -1.41 -17.65
N ASP A 27 -5.20 -0.32 -16.89
CA ASP A 27 -4.03 0.55 -16.79
C ASP A 27 -3.12 0.12 -15.63
N LEU A 28 -1.96 0.76 -15.51
CA LEU A 28 -0.98 0.46 -14.45
C LEU A 28 -0.57 1.71 -13.68
N VAL A 29 -0.48 1.60 -12.36
CA VAL A 29 0.03 2.67 -11.48
C VAL A 29 1.51 2.48 -11.18
N MET A 30 2.26 3.58 -11.22
CA MET A 30 3.67 3.67 -10.88
C MET A 30 3.95 4.92 -10.04
N PRO A 31 5.09 5.01 -9.34
CA PRO A 31 5.46 6.21 -8.59
C PRO A 31 5.42 7.51 -9.39
N SER A 32 5.72 7.45 -10.69
CA SER A 32 5.81 8.65 -11.53
C SER A 32 4.48 9.10 -12.16
N GLY A 33 3.46 8.25 -12.13
CA GLY A 33 2.22 8.44 -12.88
C GLY A 33 1.45 7.14 -13.06
N TRP A 34 0.46 7.16 -13.93
CA TRP A 34 -0.19 5.96 -14.43
C TRP A 34 0.11 5.78 -15.92
N TYR A 35 0.14 4.53 -16.35
CA TYR A 35 0.39 4.13 -17.72
C TYR A 35 -0.93 3.68 -18.33
N GLU A 36 -1.40 4.41 -19.34
CA GLU A 36 -2.58 4.09 -20.13
C GLU A 36 -2.26 2.93 -21.08
N ASN A 37 -3.11 1.91 -21.04
CA ASN A 37 -3.04 0.76 -21.91
C ASN A 37 -3.55 1.13 -23.31
N PRO A 38 -2.77 0.94 -24.40
CA PRO A 38 -3.20 1.30 -25.75
C PRO A 38 -4.29 0.35 -26.32
N GLY A 39 -4.73 -0.64 -25.53
CA GLY A 39 -5.73 -1.63 -25.92
C GLY A 39 -5.22 -2.62 -26.95
N LYS A 40 -6.09 -3.05 -27.87
CA LYS A 40 -5.80 -4.14 -28.83
C LYS A 40 -4.92 -3.74 -30.02
N LYS A 41 -4.55 -2.46 -30.15
CA LYS A 41 -3.84 -2.00 -31.34
C LYS A 41 -2.37 -2.39 -31.28
N GLU A 42 -1.97 -3.23 -32.21
CA GLU A 42 -0.60 -3.70 -32.31
C GLU A 42 0.37 -2.54 -32.62
N GLY A 43 1.45 -2.44 -31.85
CA GLY A 43 2.51 -1.45 -32.06
C GLY A 43 2.29 -0.08 -31.40
N GLU A 44 1.18 0.15 -30.71
CA GLU A 44 1.01 1.35 -29.87
C GLU A 44 1.75 1.17 -28.52
N SER A 45 2.33 2.26 -28.02
CA SER A 45 3.06 2.29 -26.75
C SER A 45 2.14 2.73 -25.62
N TRP A 46 2.38 2.20 -24.43
CA TRP A 46 1.76 2.70 -23.19
C TRP A 46 2.06 4.18 -22.99
N LEU A 47 1.03 4.98 -22.72
CA LEU A 47 1.17 6.43 -22.50
C LEU A 47 1.31 6.71 -21.00
N LEU A 48 2.42 7.34 -20.62
CA LEU A 48 2.62 7.78 -19.23
C LEU A 48 1.94 9.13 -18.98
N HIS A 49 0.95 9.12 -18.11
CA HIS A 49 0.31 10.30 -17.53
C HIS A 49 0.94 10.60 -16.17
N ARG A 50 1.64 11.73 -16.07
CA ARG A 50 2.44 12.06 -14.88
C ARG A 50 1.57 12.71 -13.82
N TRP A 51 1.71 12.28 -12.56
CA TRP A 51 0.97 12.85 -11.42
C TRP A 51 1.01 14.37 -11.34
N LYS A 52 2.17 14.96 -11.66
CA LYS A 52 2.36 16.42 -11.71
C LYS A 52 1.37 17.14 -12.66
N GLN A 53 0.92 16.48 -13.73
CA GLN A 53 -0.06 17.05 -14.67
C GLN A 53 -1.42 17.28 -14.03
N TYR A 54 -1.76 16.47 -13.01
CA TYR A 54 -3.02 16.53 -12.28
C TYR A 54 -2.92 17.31 -10.97
N GLY A 55 -1.80 18.01 -10.73
CA GLY A 55 -1.57 18.72 -9.48
C GLY A 55 -1.39 17.81 -8.27
N VAL A 56 -1.27 16.48 -8.46
CA VAL A 56 -0.88 15.54 -7.41
C VAL A 56 0.61 15.77 -7.13
N PRO A 57 0.98 16.32 -5.96
CA PRO A 57 2.38 16.53 -5.64
C PRO A 57 3.06 15.17 -5.61
N VAL A 58 4.12 15.00 -6.41
CA VAL A 58 4.93 13.77 -6.38
C VAL A 58 5.72 13.82 -5.07
N GLY A 59 5.08 13.36 -4.01
CA GLY A 59 5.61 13.34 -2.65
C GLY A 59 6.36 12.07 -2.31
N ILE A 60 6.59 11.17 -3.27
CA ILE A 60 7.22 9.88 -2.99
C ILE A 60 8.71 10.12 -2.78
N PRO A 61 9.22 9.97 -1.54
CA PRO A 61 10.59 10.29 -1.24
C PRO A 61 11.52 9.35 -2.02
N HIS A 62 12.68 9.87 -2.42
CA HIS A 62 13.78 9.00 -2.84
C HIS A 62 14.24 8.22 -1.62
N THR A 63 14.29 6.90 -1.76
CA THR A 63 14.64 6.02 -0.67
C THR A 63 15.95 5.29 -0.94
N LEU A 64 16.33 4.36 -0.05
CA LEU A 64 17.61 3.66 -0.11
C LEU A 64 17.85 2.95 -1.44
N TYR A 65 16.79 2.39 -2.05
CA TYR A 65 16.87 1.61 -3.29
C TYR A 65 16.28 2.33 -4.53
N GLY A 66 15.79 3.56 -4.36
CA GLY A 66 15.10 4.34 -5.39
C GLY A 66 13.70 4.76 -4.97
N THR A 67 12.92 5.37 -5.87
CA THR A 67 11.52 5.69 -5.59
C THR A 67 10.70 4.40 -5.61
N SER A 68 9.99 4.09 -4.52
CA SER A 68 9.27 2.82 -4.36
C SER A 68 7.91 3.04 -3.69
N ILE A 69 6.87 2.40 -4.22
CA ILE A 69 5.54 2.35 -3.60
C ILE A 69 4.97 0.93 -3.64
N ARG A 70 4.02 0.66 -2.75
CA ARG A 70 2.98 -0.35 -2.99
C ARG A 70 1.71 0.34 -3.48
N SER A 71 0.95 -0.28 -4.37
CA SER A 71 -0.31 0.28 -4.87
C SER A 71 -1.41 -0.76 -5.10
N VAL A 72 -2.66 -0.32 -4.96
CA VAL A 72 -3.89 -1.05 -5.27
C VAL A 72 -4.87 -0.12 -5.98
N ILE A 73 -5.60 -0.64 -6.96
CA ILE A 73 -6.66 0.07 -7.69
C ILE A 73 -8.02 -0.53 -7.33
N TYR A 74 -8.96 0.31 -6.90
CA TYR A 74 -10.31 -0.06 -6.49
C TYR A 74 -11.24 1.15 -6.44
N ASP A 75 -12.51 1.00 -6.77
CA ASP A 75 -13.53 2.06 -6.66
C ASP A 75 -14.04 2.18 -5.20
N PHE A 76 -13.44 3.07 -4.40
CA PHE A 76 -13.74 3.20 -2.97
C PHE A 76 -14.97 4.04 -2.69
N ASN A 77 -15.40 4.86 -3.65
CA ASN A 77 -16.54 5.76 -3.52
C ASN A 77 -17.72 5.36 -4.44
N ASN A 78 -17.66 4.18 -5.05
CA ASN A 78 -18.69 3.58 -5.89
C ASN A 78 -19.23 4.56 -6.97
N ASP A 79 -18.35 5.39 -7.53
CA ASP A 79 -18.69 6.37 -8.56
C ASP A 79 -18.46 5.85 -9.98
N GLY A 80 -17.94 4.63 -10.11
CA GLY A 80 -17.65 3.97 -11.38
C GLY A 80 -16.29 4.35 -11.97
N ASN A 81 -15.48 5.16 -11.28
CA ASN A 81 -14.09 5.41 -11.63
C ASN A 81 -13.20 4.74 -10.59
N ASN A 82 -12.27 3.89 -11.02
CA ASN A 82 -11.37 3.27 -10.06
C ASN A 82 -10.45 4.30 -9.41
N ASP A 83 -10.36 4.25 -8.08
CA ASP A 83 -9.43 5.03 -7.27
C ASP A 83 -8.12 4.27 -7.06
N ILE A 84 -7.14 4.94 -6.45
CA ILE A 84 -5.80 4.38 -6.21
C ILE A 84 -5.45 4.56 -4.75
N VAL A 85 -5.05 3.48 -4.08
CA VAL A 85 -4.34 3.55 -2.80
C VAL A 85 -2.87 3.29 -3.04
N TYR A 86 -1.99 4.06 -2.41
CA TYR A 86 -0.57 3.75 -2.40
C TYR A 86 0.11 4.11 -1.08
N THR A 87 1.24 3.45 -0.83
CA THR A 87 2.10 3.68 0.34
C THR A 87 3.54 3.90 -0.08
N ASP A 88 4.24 4.78 0.62
CA ASP A 88 5.69 4.94 0.44
C ASP A 88 6.43 3.73 1.06
N CYS A 89 7.39 3.15 0.35
CA CYS A 89 8.21 2.05 0.88
C CYS A 89 9.70 2.25 0.60
N ASP A 90 10.52 1.45 1.26
CA ASP A 90 12.00 1.43 1.24
C ASP A 90 12.70 2.63 1.89
N GLY A 91 11.98 3.45 2.66
CA GLY A 91 12.53 4.62 3.35
C GLY A 91 11.85 4.95 4.68
N GLU A 92 12.43 5.92 5.39
CA GLU A 92 11.89 6.46 6.64
C GLU A 92 10.77 7.48 6.39
N ASN A 93 9.92 7.66 7.40
CA ASN A 93 8.83 8.64 7.44
C ASN A 93 7.77 8.44 6.35
N SER A 94 7.61 7.20 5.88
CA SER A 94 6.61 6.81 4.89
C SER A 94 5.20 7.24 5.26
N LYS A 95 4.40 7.54 4.24
CA LYS A 95 2.99 7.88 4.34
C LYS A 95 2.14 6.98 3.45
N ALA A 96 0.84 7.02 3.70
CA ALA A 96 -0.18 6.30 2.95
C ALA A 96 -1.21 7.30 2.41
N TYR A 97 -1.70 7.06 1.20
CA TYR A 97 -2.56 7.98 0.49
C TYR A 97 -3.64 7.23 -0.28
N ILE A 98 -4.78 7.89 -0.47
CA ILE A 98 -5.76 7.56 -1.49
C ILE A 98 -5.81 8.70 -2.52
N ILE A 99 -5.84 8.35 -3.79
CA ILE A 99 -6.06 9.26 -4.91
C ILE A 99 -7.44 8.93 -5.48
N PHE A 100 -8.40 9.83 -5.29
CA PHE A 100 -9.72 9.70 -5.90
C PHE A 100 -9.68 10.09 -7.37
N ASN A 101 -10.21 9.23 -8.23
CA ASN A 101 -10.30 9.46 -9.68
C ASN A 101 -11.61 10.18 -10.02
N ILE A 102 -11.61 11.50 -9.83
CA ILE A 102 -12.83 12.31 -9.92
C ILE A 102 -13.29 12.59 -11.36
N ASN A 103 -12.57 12.12 -12.39
CA ASN A 103 -13.01 12.26 -13.79
C ASN A 103 -12.27 11.31 -14.77
N GLN A 104 -12.48 10.00 -14.69
CA GLN A 104 -12.06 9.01 -15.72
C GLN A 104 -10.62 9.22 -16.23
N GLY A 105 -9.65 9.31 -15.32
CA GLY A 105 -8.23 9.42 -15.66
C GLY A 105 -7.77 10.83 -16.07
N SER A 106 -8.69 11.80 -16.17
CA SER A 106 -8.37 13.18 -16.55
C SER A 106 -8.26 14.14 -15.37
N ASN A 107 -8.73 13.75 -14.17
CA ASN A 107 -8.60 14.55 -12.96
C ASN A 107 -8.56 13.66 -11.71
N PHE A 108 -7.71 14.02 -10.76
CA PHE A 108 -7.43 13.22 -9.56
C PHE A 108 -7.34 14.10 -8.31
N MET A 109 -7.72 13.55 -7.16
CA MET A 109 -7.64 14.22 -5.88
C MET A 109 -6.87 13.37 -4.86
N LEU A 110 -5.65 13.82 -4.50
CA LEU A 110 -4.83 13.18 -3.48
C LEU A 110 -5.34 13.52 -2.07
N THR A 111 -5.60 12.49 -1.27
CA THR A 111 -6.01 12.60 0.13
C THR A 111 -5.08 11.73 0.99
N PRO A 112 -4.34 12.31 1.96
CA PRO A 112 -3.56 11.53 2.92
C PRO A 112 -4.49 10.68 3.79
N LEU A 113 -4.14 9.40 4.00
CA LEU A 113 -4.81 8.59 5.01
C LEU A 113 -4.38 9.07 6.41
N PRO A 114 -5.28 9.07 7.42
CA PRO A 114 -4.93 9.45 8.77
C PRO A 114 -3.78 8.59 9.29
N PHE A 115 -2.72 9.20 9.78
CA PHE A 115 -1.52 8.49 10.20
C PHE A 115 -1.12 8.96 11.61
N PRO A 116 -0.65 8.08 12.51
CA PRO A 116 -0.18 8.51 13.82
C PRO A 116 0.89 9.59 13.74
N GLU A 117 0.90 10.52 14.70
CA GLU A 117 1.98 11.50 14.78
C GLU A 117 3.32 10.82 15.09
N GLY A 118 4.41 11.40 14.56
CA GLY A 118 5.77 10.94 14.78
C GLY A 118 6.38 10.17 13.60
N PRO A 119 7.54 9.52 13.84
CA PRO A 119 8.25 8.77 12.81
C PRO A 119 7.48 7.54 12.32
N SER A 120 7.75 7.16 11.09
CA SER A 120 7.31 5.89 10.48
C SER A 120 8.44 5.18 9.76
N GLY A 121 8.28 3.87 9.60
CA GLY A 121 9.13 3.02 8.77
C GLY A 121 8.50 2.76 7.41
N SER A 122 9.20 1.99 6.59
CA SER A 122 8.82 1.63 5.23
C SER A 122 7.55 0.78 5.20
N LEU A 123 6.48 1.29 4.58
CA LEU A 123 5.20 0.61 4.43
C LEU A 123 5.24 -0.40 3.28
N HIS A 124 5.92 -1.53 3.51
CA HIS A 124 6.28 -2.49 2.46
C HIS A 124 5.22 -3.59 2.22
N SER A 125 4.08 -3.53 2.92
CA SER A 125 2.90 -4.33 2.60
C SER A 125 1.70 -3.44 2.33
N LEU A 126 0.80 -3.87 1.46
CA LEU A 126 -0.46 -3.18 1.19
C LEU A 126 -1.52 -4.23 0.86
N GLY A 127 -2.75 -4.01 1.29
CA GLY A 127 -3.89 -4.84 0.93
C GLY A 127 -5.19 -4.12 1.18
N ILE A 128 -6.26 -4.57 0.54
CA ILE A 128 -7.62 -4.07 0.80
C ILE A 128 -8.52 -5.27 1.07
N ALA A 129 -9.39 -5.14 2.05
CA ALA A 129 -10.39 -6.15 2.42
C ALA A 129 -11.45 -5.51 3.30
N ASP A 130 -12.64 -6.10 3.37
CA ASP A 130 -13.62 -5.78 4.39
C ASP A 130 -13.26 -6.55 5.67
N PHE A 131 -12.46 -5.93 6.57
CA PHE A 131 -11.99 -6.62 7.77
C PHE A 131 -13.10 -6.72 8.82
N ASN A 132 -14.01 -5.76 8.89
CA ASN A 132 -15.06 -5.70 9.92
C ASN A 132 -16.43 -6.23 9.46
N GLY A 133 -16.55 -6.68 8.21
CA GLY A 133 -17.75 -7.27 7.63
C GLY A 133 -18.88 -6.28 7.33
N ASP A 134 -18.62 -4.97 7.27
CA ASP A 134 -19.66 -3.95 7.05
C ASP A 134 -19.98 -3.69 5.56
N GLY A 135 -19.29 -4.39 4.66
CA GLY A 135 -19.43 -4.28 3.21
C GLY A 135 -18.61 -3.14 2.59
N LEU A 136 -17.81 -2.42 3.37
CA LEU A 136 -16.90 -1.39 2.89
C LEU A 136 -15.46 -1.91 2.89
N MET A 137 -14.69 -1.59 1.85
CA MET A 137 -13.27 -1.97 1.82
C MET A 137 -12.46 -1.10 2.78
N ASP A 138 -11.70 -1.75 3.64
CA ASP A 138 -10.65 -1.18 4.47
C ASP A 138 -9.29 -1.33 3.77
N ILE A 139 -8.26 -0.67 4.34
CA ILE A 139 -6.90 -0.69 3.80
C ILE A 139 -5.95 -1.18 4.87
N PHE A 140 -5.11 -2.18 4.55
CA PHE A 140 -4.04 -2.67 5.40
C PHE A 140 -2.67 -2.22 4.88
N SER A 141 -1.75 -1.88 5.79
CA SER A 141 -0.32 -1.76 5.48
C SER A 141 0.55 -2.02 6.72
N GLY A 142 1.83 -2.35 6.55
CA GLY A 142 2.73 -2.59 7.67
C GLY A 142 4.15 -2.11 7.42
N GLU A 143 4.80 -1.65 8.49
CA GLU A 143 6.18 -1.15 8.49
C GLU A 143 7.17 -2.32 8.49
N GLN A 144 8.01 -2.44 7.48
CA GLN A 144 9.00 -3.53 7.44
C GLN A 144 10.09 -3.35 8.49
N GLU A 145 10.65 -4.48 8.89
CA GLU A 145 11.80 -4.54 9.77
C GLU A 145 13.06 -4.05 9.05
N ASP A 146 13.80 -3.15 9.67
CA ASP A 146 15.12 -2.75 9.18
C ASP A 146 15.97 -2.06 10.26
N ASP A 147 16.75 -2.84 11.01
CA ASP A 147 17.47 -2.30 12.17
C ASP A 147 18.72 -1.46 11.81
N ASP A 148 19.20 -1.50 10.57
CA ASP A 148 20.48 -0.87 10.21
C ASP A 148 20.60 -0.29 8.80
N GLN A 149 19.60 -0.39 7.91
CA GLN A 149 19.74 0.04 6.51
C GLN A 149 19.05 1.38 6.18
N GLY A 150 18.27 1.95 7.10
CA GLY A 150 17.65 3.27 6.93
C GLY A 150 16.28 3.24 6.24
N MET A 151 15.59 2.11 6.31
CA MET A 151 14.18 1.96 5.90
C MET A 151 13.22 2.16 7.08
N LYS A 152 13.74 2.36 8.29
CA LYS A 152 13.02 2.93 9.44
C LYS A 152 13.98 3.72 10.33
N PRO A 153 13.49 4.73 11.08
CA PRO A 153 14.27 5.38 12.11
C PRO A 153 14.75 4.39 13.18
N LEU A 154 16.00 4.51 13.62
CA LEU A 154 16.60 3.62 14.60
C LEU A 154 15.77 3.56 15.89
N GLY A 155 15.45 2.35 16.34
CA GLY A 155 14.67 2.11 17.56
C GLY A 155 13.16 2.29 17.41
N LEU A 156 12.66 2.60 16.20
CA LEU A 156 11.22 2.52 15.93
C LEU A 156 10.78 1.05 16.02
N ALA A 157 9.74 0.82 16.82
CA ALA A 157 9.00 -0.45 16.80
C ALA A 157 8.01 -0.40 15.64
N GLU A 158 8.08 -1.40 14.78
CA GLU A 158 7.27 -1.51 13.56
C GLU A 158 5.80 -1.70 13.90
N ARG A 159 4.94 -1.24 13.01
CA ARG A 159 3.48 -1.29 13.22
C ARG A 159 2.77 -1.87 12.02
N GLY A 160 1.73 -2.64 12.30
CA GLY A 160 0.68 -2.97 11.34
C GLY A 160 -0.47 -1.98 11.49
N PHE A 161 -0.99 -1.50 10.37
CA PHE A 161 -2.09 -0.55 10.30
C PHE A 161 -3.25 -1.14 9.52
N VAL A 162 -4.46 -0.90 10.03
CA VAL A 162 -5.70 -0.98 9.24
C VAL A 162 -6.35 0.39 9.27
N TRP A 163 -6.62 0.96 8.10
CA TRP A 163 -7.50 2.11 7.94
C TRP A 163 -8.90 1.60 7.68
N VAL A 164 -9.73 1.65 8.71
CA VAL A 164 -11.12 1.19 8.66
C VAL A 164 -11.98 2.25 7.99
N ASN A 165 -12.78 1.87 7.01
CA ASN A 165 -13.72 2.77 6.34
C ASN A 165 -14.98 2.98 7.20
N THR A 166 -14.98 4.03 8.02
CA THR A 166 -16.11 4.42 8.87
C THR A 166 -17.12 5.33 8.16
N GLY A 167 -17.01 5.48 6.84
CA GLY A 167 -17.84 6.33 6.02
C GLY A 167 -19.07 5.61 5.46
N THR A 168 -19.31 5.82 4.18
CA THR A 168 -20.35 5.12 3.39
C THR A 168 -19.76 4.72 2.05
N ALA A 169 -20.43 3.82 1.33
CA ALA A 169 -20.00 3.38 -0.01
C ALA A 169 -19.76 4.54 -1.00
N ASN A 170 -20.48 5.67 -0.87
CA ASN A 170 -20.30 6.82 -1.77
C ASN A 170 -19.39 7.93 -1.20
N TYR A 171 -19.10 7.87 0.11
CA TYR A 171 -18.32 8.87 0.83
C TYR A 171 -17.44 8.16 1.85
N PRO A 172 -16.36 7.49 1.40
CA PRO A 172 -15.47 6.77 2.29
C PRO A 172 -14.78 7.74 3.26
N LYS A 173 -14.61 7.28 4.50
CA LYS A 173 -13.88 8.01 5.54
C LYS A 173 -13.05 6.99 6.30
N PHE A 174 -11.76 7.24 6.42
CA PHE A 174 -10.85 6.29 7.05
C PHE A 174 -10.49 6.69 8.47
N GLU A 175 -10.40 5.72 9.37
CA GLU A 175 -9.84 5.85 10.71
C GLU A 175 -8.71 4.84 10.92
N ASN A 176 -7.58 5.30 11.44
CA ASN A 176 -6.40 4.45 11.61
C ASN A 176 -6.50 3.61 12.89
N VAL A 177 -6.26 2.31 12.74
CA VAL A 177 -6.13 1.34 13.81
C VAL A 177 -4.74 0.71 13.72
N ILE A 178 -3.97 0.81 14.80
CA ILE A 178 -2.71 0.06 14.93
C ILE A 178 -3.07 -1.35 15.43
N ILE A 179 -2.93 -2.35 14.57
CA ILE A 179 -3.31 -3.73 14.90
C ILE A 179 -2.22 -4.46 15.71
N HIS A 180 -0.97 -4.00 15.62
CA HIS A 180 0.13 -4.48 16.44
C HIS A 180 1.33 -3.53 16.36
N THR A 181 2.14 -3.51 17.43
CA THR A 181 3.42 -2.78 17.51
C THR A 181 4.52 -3.74 17.98
N GLY A 182 5.63 -3.81 17.26
CA GLY A 182 6.75 -4.71 17.50
C GLY A 182 7.31 -5.24 16.18
N ASN A 183 8.07 -6.35 16.22
CA ASN A 183 8.67 -6.96 15.04
C ASN A 183 7.94 -8.28 14.70
N PRO A 184 6.89 -8.26 13.86
CA PRO A 184 6.23 -9.50 13.47
C PRO A 184 6.43 -9.91 12.01
N GLY A 185 7.22 -9.17 11.23
CA GLY A 185 7.50 -9.49 9.84
C GLY A 185 6.57 -8.84 8.82
N TRP A 186 6.38 -7.52 8.81
CA TRP A 186 5.47 -6.83 7.86
C TRP A 186 6.04 -6.64 6.45
N HIS A 187 7.23 -7.15 6.18
CA HIS A 187 7.91 -6.95 4.89
C HIS A 187 7.09 -7.50 3.70
N ASP A 188 6.38 -8.60 3.86
CA ASP A 188 5.48 -9.08 2.82
C ASP A 188 4.27 -9.78 3.43
N THR A 189 3.08 -9.40 2.98
CA THR A 189 1.81 -9.83 3.58
C THR A 189 0.84 -10.27 2.51
N ILE A 190 0.17 -11.39 2.75
CA ILE A 190 -0.96 -11.87 1.96
C ILE A 190 -2.23 -11.76 2.81
N LEU A 191 -3.31 -11.32 2.17
CA LEU A 191 -4.65 -11.24 2.75
C LEU A 191 -5.48 -12.42 2.22
N CYS A 192 -6.03 -13.23 3.11
CA CYS A 192 -6.97 -14.31 2.76
C CYS A 192 -7.61 -14.90 4.03
N ASP A 193 -8.76 -15.54 3.88
CA ASP A 193 -9.35 -16.40 4.93
C ASP A 193 -8.49 -17.65 5.11
N MET A 194 -7.64 -17.68 6.14
CA MET A 194 -6.66 -18.75 6.36
C MET A 194 -7.18 -19.86 7.27
N ASP A 195 -8.06 -19.53 8.21
CA ASP A 195 -8.64 -20.52 9.13
C ASP A 195 -10.06 -20.97 8.75
N ASN A 196 -10.59 -20.44 7.64
CA ASN A 196 -11.86 -20.82 7.01
C ASN A 196 -13.07 -20.49 7.90
N ASP A 197 -13.01 -19.37 8.62
CA ASP A 197 -14.13 -18.83 9.40
C ASP A 197 -14.94 -17.77 8.64
N GLY A 198 -14.46 -17.41 7.45
CA GLY A 198 -15.11 -16.52 6.50
C GLY A 198 -14.65 -15.08 6.56
N ASP A 199 -13.75 -14.69 7.45
CA ASP A 199 -13.14 -13.36 7.49
C ASP A 199 -11.73 -13.31 6.88
N THR A 200 -11.22 -12.10 6.64
CA THR A 200 -9.89 -11.94 6.01
C THR A 200 -8.81 -11.88 7.07
N ASP A 201 -7.91 -12.86 7.06
CA ASP A 201 -6.69 -12.90 7.88
C ASP A 201 -5.51 -12.25 7.16
N LEU A 202 -4.41 -12.08 7.91
CA LEU A 202 -3.11 -11.69 7.37
C LEU A 202 -2.07 -12.79 7.57
N VAL A 203 -1.30 -13.10 6.52
CA VAL A 203 -0.11 -13.94 6.62
C VAL A 203 1.11 -13.12 6.26
N THR A 204 2.04 -12.98 7.20
CA THR A 204 3.19 -12.07 7.07
C THR A 204 4.50 -12.82 7.11
N LYS A 205 5.55 -12.28 6.48
CA LYS A 205 6.94 -12.79 6.60
C LYS A 205 7.96 -11.66 6.76
N VAL A 206 9.01 -11.94 7.53
CA VAL A 206 10.09 -10.99 7.82
C VAL A 206 10.96 -10.63 6.61
N TRP A 207 11.58 -9.44 6.67
CA TRP A 207 12.66 -9.03 5.76
C TRP A 207 13.97 -9.76 6.03
N ASN A 208 14.37 -9.77 7.31
CA ASN A 208 15.57 -10.40 7.81
C ASN A 208 15.22 -11.42 8.89
N ALA A 209 16.08 -12.40 9.07
CA ALA A 209 15.93 -13.33 10.17
C ALA A 209 16.05 -12.63 11.52
N ASP A 210 15.12 -12.92 12.42
CA ASP A 210 15.22 -12.49 13.81
C ASP A 210 16.34 -13.23 14.53
N MET A 211 16.92 -12.56 15.52
CA MET A 211 17.91 -13.17 16.40
C MET A 211 17.20 -13.83 17.59
N GLY A 212 17.23 -15.16 17.64
CA GLY A 212 16.75 -15.93 18.78
C GLY A 212 17.63 -15.74 20.02
N GLU A 213 17.08 -16.06 21.20
CA GLU A 213 17.80 -15.99 22.49
C GLU A 213 19.05 -16.88 22.53
N ASP A 214 19.07 -17.95 21.74
CA ASP A 214 20.20 -18.86 21.55
C ASP A 214 21.25 -18.35 20.54
N GLY A 215 21.07 -17.14 20.02
CA GLY A 215 21.89 -16.52 18.99
C GLY A 215 21.64 -17.07 17.57
N SER A 216 20.64 -17.95 17.39
CA SER A 216 20.29 -18.47 16.07
C SER A 216 19.49 -17.44 15.25
N ARG A 217 19.65 -17.45 13.93
CA ARG A 217 18.84 -16.67 13.00
C ARG A 217 17.56 -17.45 12.66
N LYS A 218 16.39 -16.86 12.90
CA LYS A 218 15.08 -17.49 12.66
C LYS A 218 14.28 -16.70 11.63
N TRP A 219 13.94 -17.38 10.55
CA TRP A 219 12.93 -16.90 9.61
C TRP A 219 11.58 -17.44 10.08
N HIS A 220 10.56 -16.60 10.06
CA HIS A 220 9.21 -17.03 10.40
C HIS A 220 8.19 -16.42 9.44
N ILE A 221 7.04 -17.09 9.44
CA ILE A 221 5.79 -16.61 8.90
C ILE A 221 4.85 -16.48 10.09
N SER A 222 4.09 -15.39 10.15
CA SER A 222 3.11 -15.14 11.20
C SER A 222 1.71 -15.15 10.60
N LEU A 223 0.77 -15.82 11.28
CA LEU A 223 -0.65 -15.70 10.99
C LEU A 223 -1.27 -14.72 11.98
N TRP A 224 -2.01 -13.76 11.45
CA TRP A 224 -2.84 -12.84 12.21
C TRP A 224 -4.29 -13.15 11.89
N ARG A 225 -4.93 -13.77 12.86
CA ARG A 225 -6.34 -14.06 12.73
C ARG A 225 -7.15 -12.80 12.94
N ASN A 226 -8.07 -12.53 12.04
CA ASN A 226 -9.07 -11.54 12.28
C ASN A 226 -10.13 -12.17 13.19
N ASP A 227 -10.35 -11.54 14.34
CA ASP A 227 -11.37 -11.97 15.31
C ASP A 227 -12.33 -10.78 15.56
N SER A 228 -12.37 -9.83 14.62
CA SER A 228 -13.17 -8.61 14.76
C SER A 228 -14.65 -8.91 14.64
N LYS A 229 -15.49 -8.05 15.25
CA LYS A 229 -16.93 -8.26 15.21
C LYS A 229 -17.46 -7.88 13.84
N ARG A 230 -18.08 -8.86 13.18
CA ARG A 230 -18.89 -8.64 11.98
C ARG A 230 -20.13 -7.80 12.31
N HIS A 231 -20.37 -6.76 11.52
CA HIS A 231 -21.47 -5.82 11.68
C HIS A 231 -22.69 -6.13 10.81
#